data_AF-A0AAW2MAP8-F1
#
_entry.id   AF-A0AAW2MAP8-F1
#
_cell.length_a   1.000
_cell.length_b   1.000
_cell.length_c   1.000
_cell.angle_alpha   90.00
_cell.angle_beta   90.00
_cell.angle_gamma   90.00
#
_symmetry.space_group_name_H-M   'P 1'
#
loop_
_entity.id
_entity.type
_entity.pdbx_description
1 polymer ?
#
loop_
_entity_poly.entity_id
_entity_poly.type
_entity_poly.pdbx_seq_one_letter_code
_entity_poly.pdbx_strand_id
1 'polypeptide(L)'
;MLNGSLKLSLLECGCNVNDISIKLDGGASWLYQGLIDAFEGKIGSAVENAVSKKIRDAIIKLDLQLQSLPKEAPITNFAELNVTFVDDPELSESSLDLEVDGLFSAKHEAALSNHYHRLLQASSSCKEADKMVKISLQENVMKSASSVYFEANKMHWIVDKVPDQSLLNTAGWRFIIPQLYKMYPNHDMNLNLSVSSPPILNVEKQQIKAKIPLDVVIDVLDVEEVIPVACISTVISASVSPGISGNALTGYVKLNDITMSLKWSKIGDLHMNLVQMLMSTTLRTVVLPYVNLKLSKGFQIPVFHGYGLQDAHILCTDSWIVICSDVAPVKQFNLI
;
A
#
# COMPACT_ATOMS: atom_id res chain seq x y z
N MET A 1 -12.93 -5.25 -22.01
CA MET A 1 -13.31 -4.35 -20.89
C MET A 1 -14.10 -3.16 -21.42
N LEU A 2 -14.84 -2.43 -20.58
CA LEU A 2 -15.51 -1.18 -20.96
C LEU A 2 -15.21 -0.12 -19.90
N ASN A 3 -14.55 0.99 -20.26
CA ASN A 3 -14.22 2.10 -19.36
C ASN A 3 -13.52 1.66 -18.05
N GLY A 4 -12.54 0.74 -18.15
CA GLY A 4 -11.74 0.27 -17.03
C GLY A 4 -12.50 -0.55 -15.96
N SER A 5 -13.60 -1.19 -16.37
CA SER A 5 -14.38 -2.13 -15.55
C SER A 5 -14.35 -3.54 -16.16
N LEU A 6 -14.36 -4.55 -15.30
CA LEU A 6 -14.43 -5.95 -15.71
C LEU A 6 -15.82 -6.28 -16.26
N LYS A 7 -15.86 -7.11 -17.29
CA LYS A 7 -17.10 -7.62 -17.88
C LYS A 7 -16.98 -9.12 -18.09
N LEU A 8 -18.02 -9.85 -17.71
CA LEU A 8 -18.14 -11.29 -17.88
C LEU A 8 -19.35 -11.60 -18.76
N SER A 9 -19.14 -12.39 -19.80
CA SER A 9 -20.22 -12.84 -20.69
C SER A 9 -20.21 -14.36 -20.82
N LEU A 10 -21.38 -14.97 -20.65
CA LEU A 10 -21.57 -16.39 -20.89
C LEU A 10 -21.72 -16.65 -22.39
N LEU A 11 -20.79 -17.42 -22.97
CA LEU A 11 -20.87 -17.85 -24.36
C LEU A 11 -21.74 -19.10 -24.50
N GLU A 12 -21.41 -20.14 -23.73
CA GLU A 12 -22.08 -21.44 -23.80
C GLU A 12 -22.36 -21.99 -22.39
N CYS A 13 -23.51 -22.65 -22.23
CA CYS A 13 -23.88 -23.33 -20.98
C CYS A 13 -24.78 -24.51 -21.32
N GLY A 14 -24.38 -25.68 -20.85
CA GLY A 14 -25.12 -26.92 -20.95
C GLY A 14 -25.04 -27.71 -19.64
N CYS A 15 -26.07 -28.50 -19.39
CA CYS A 15 -26.15 -29.46 -18.30
C CYS A 15 -26.68 -30.75 -18.89
N ASN A 16 -26.09 -31.89 -18.52
CA ASN A 16 -26.50 -33.21 -18.98
C ASN A 16 -26.76 -34.09 -17.76
N VAL A 17 -27.96 -34.66 -17.67
CA VAL A 17 -28.35 -35.58 -16.61
C VAL A 17 -28.14 -36.99 -17.11
N ASN A 18 -27.12 -37.68 -16.57
CA ASN A 18 -26.77 -39.03 -17.00
C ASN A 18 -27.75 -40.10 -16.49
N ASP A 19 -28.32 -39.94 -15.29
CA ASP A 19 -29.19 -40.93 -14.67
C ASP A 19 -30.15 -40.28 -13.64
N ILE A 20 -31.35 -40.82 -13.48
CA ILE A 20 -32.36 -40.36 -12.52
C ILE A 20 -32.96 -41.55 -11.79
N SER A 21 -32.65 -41.67 -10.50
CA SER A 21 -33.27 -42.67 -9.63
C SER A 21 -34.52 -42.10 -8.95
N ILE A 22 -35.69 -42.62 -9.31
CA ILE A 22 -36.98 -42.24 -8.72
C ILE A 22 -37.43 -43.33 -7.74
N LYS A 23 -37.52 -43.00 -6.46
CA LYS A 23 -38.06 -43.89 -5.42
C LYS A 23 -39.48 -43.45 -5.05
N LEU A 24 -40.42 -44.40 -5.10
CA LEU A 24 -41.83 -44.17 -4.82
C LEU A 24 -42.25 -45.13 -3.70
N ASP A 25 -42.84 -44.58 -2.63
CA ASP A 25 -43.31 -45.37 -1.49
C ASP A 25 -44.75 -45.86 -1.75
N GLY A 26 -44.94 -47.18 -1.80
CA GLY A 26 -46.25 -47.80 -2.00
C GLY A 26 -46.18 -49.26 -2.49
N GLY A 27 -47.31 -49.98 -2.42
CA GLY A 27 -47.38 -51.42 -2.74
C GLY A 27 -47.60 -51.78 -4.22
N ALA A 28 -47.74 -50.81 -5.11
CA ALA A 28 -48.12 -51.00 -6.52
C ALA A 28 -46.94 -50.80 -7.50
N SER A 29 -45.88 -51.59 -7.37
CA SER A 29 -44.62 -51.44 -8.12
C SER A 29 -44.77 -51.36 -9.65
N TRP A 30 -45.73 -52.09 -10.24
CA TRP A 30 -45.94 -52.10 -11.69
C TRP A 30 -46.50 -50.77 -12.23
N LEU A 31 -47.36 -50.09 -11.44
CA LEU A 31 -47.94 -48.79 -11.82
C LEU A 31 -46.88 -47.69 -11.76
N TYR A 32 -46.01 -47.77 -10.76
CA TYR A 32 -44.92 -46.82 -10.55
C TYR A 32 -43.83 -46.92 -11.62
N GLN A 33 -43.48 -48.13 -12.08
CA GLN A 33 -42.50 -48.28 -13.16
C GLN A 33 -42.98 -47.64 -14.47
N GLY A 34 -44.25 -47.84 -14.84
CA GLY A 34 -44.81 -47.21 -16.04
C GLY A 34 -44.87 -45.68 -15.97
N LEU A 35 -45.01 -45.12 -14.76
CA LEU A 35 -44.89 -43.67 -14.53
C LEU A 35 -43.44 -43.19 -14.64
N ILE A 36 -42.48 -43.94 -14.10
CA ILE A 36 -41.06 -43.62 -14.19
C ILE A 36 -40.63 -43.59 -15.66
N ASP A 37 -40.87 -44.67 -16.41
CA ASP A 37 -40.48 -44.78 -17.83
C ASP A 37 -41.11 -43.66 -18.69
N ALA A 38 -42.32 -43.21 -18.36
CA ALA A 38 -43.03 -42.16 -19.08
C ALA A 38 -42.54 -40.73 -18.79
N PHE A 39 -41.95 -40.49 -17.61
CA PHE A 39 -41.59 -39.15 -17.14
C PHE A 39 -40.10 -38.94 -16.91
N GLU A 40 -39.27 -39.98 -16.82
CA GLU A 40 -37.83 -39.90 -16.54
C GLU A 40 -37.12 -38.90 -17.46
N GLY A 41 -37.26 -39.05 -18.79
CA GLY A 41 -36.66 -38.11 -19.75
C GLY A 41 -37.18 -36.68 -19.61
N LYS A 42 -38.47 -36.49 -19.28
CA LYS A 42 -39.05 -35.15 -19.07
C LYS A 42 -38.52 -34.51 -17.79
N ILE A 43 -38.36 -35.31 -16.73
CA ILE A 43 -37.78 -34.86 -15.46
C ILE A 43 -36.31 -34.48 -15.70
N GLY A 44 -35.55 -35.29 -16.43
CA GLY A 44 -34.17 -35.00 -16.82
C GLY A 44 -34.04 -33.68 -17.56
N SER A 45 -34.76 -33.51 -18.67
CA SER A 45 -34.75 -32.25 -19.43
C SER A 45 -35.23 -31.06 -18.59
N ALA A 46 -36.18 -31.24 -17.67
CA ALA A 46 -36.59 -30.17 -16.76
C ALA A 46 -35.47 -29.76 -15.81
N VAL A 47 -34.70 -30.72 -15.27
CA VAL A 47 -33.54 -30.46 -14.42
C VAL A 47 -32.42 -29.77 -15.21
N GLU A 48 -32.06 -30.29 -16.38
CA GLU A 48 -31.01 -29.71 -17.25
C GLU A 48 -31.31 -28.25 -17.59
N ASN A 49 -32.55 -27.95 -17.97
CA ASN A 49 -33.00 -26.60 -18.28
C ASN A 49 -33.00 -25.70 -17.03
N ALA A 50 -33.48 -26.21 -15.89
CA ALA A 50 -33.52 -25.45 -14.65
C ALA A 50 -32.11 -25.09 -14.15
N VAL A 51 -31.17 -26.05 -14.18
CA VAL A 51 -29.77 -25.84 -13.79
C VAL A 51 -29.10 -24.86 -14.74
N SER A 52 -29.22 -25.06 -16.06
CA SER A 52 -28.64 -24.17 -17.06
C SER A 52 -29.15 -22.74 -16.91
N LYS A 53 -30.46 -22.56 -16.63
CA LYS A 53 -31.04 -21.24 -16.34
C LYS A 53 -30.45 -20.62 -15.06
N LYS A 54 -30.30 -21.40 -13.98
CA LYS A 54 -29.71 -20.89 -12.73
C LYS A 54 -28.25 -20.48 -12.88
N ILE A 55 -27.47 -21.22 -13.68
CA ILE A 55 -26.09 -20.85 -14.02
C ILE A 55 -26.07 -19.54 -14.80
N ARG A 56 -26.92 -19.39 -15.83
CA ARG A 56 -27.07 -18.14 -16.60
C ARG A 56 -27.39 -16.95 -15.68
N ASP A 57 -28.38 -17.11 -14.81
CA ASP A 57 -28.78 -16.07 -13.84
C ASP A 57 -27.62 -15.72 -12.88
N ALA A 58 -26.85 -16.72 -12.43
CA ALA A 58 -25.72 -16.51 -11.53
C ALA A 58 -24.57 -15.75 -12.22
N ILE A 59 -24.29 -16.06 -13.49
CA ILE A 59 -23.24 -15.36 -14.26
C ILE A 59 -23.62 -13.91 -14.51
N ILE A 60 -24.89 -13.61 -14.80
CA ILE A 60 -25.37 -12.22 -14.91
C ILE A 60 -25.15 -11.46 -13.59
N LYS A 61 -25.43 -12.10 -12.45
CA LYS A 61 -25.18 -11.48 -11.14
C LYS A 61 -23.70 -11.26 -10.88
N LEU A 62 -22.85 -12.22 -11.25
CA LEU A 62 -21.40 -12.09 -11.11
C LEU A 62 -20.85 -10.96 -12.00
N ASP A 63 -21.29 -10.85 -13.24
CA ASP A 63 -20.94 -9.75 -14.15
C ASP A 63 -21.29 -8.38 -13.54
N LEU A 64 -22.49 -8.24 -12.97
CA LEU A 64 -22.89 -7.00 -12.27
C LEU A 64 -21.97 -6.69 -11.08
N GLN A 65 -21.54 -7.70 -10.31
CA GLN A 65 -20.61 -7.49 -9.20
C GLN A 65 -19.22 -7.07 -9.70
N LEU A 66 -18.71 -7.70 -10.75
CA LEU A 66 -17.43 -7.36 -11.37
C LEU A 66 -17.42 -5.94 -11.96
N GLN A 67 -18.53 -5.52 -12.57
CA GLN A 67 -18.71 -4.15 -13.07
C GLN A 67 -18.85 -3.12 -11.94
N SER A 68 -19.30 -3.53 -10.76
CA SER A 68 -19.45 -2.65 -9.60
C SER A 68 -18.18 -2.43 -8.78
N LEU A 69 -17.07 -3.09 -9.15
CA LEU A 69 -15.79 -2.90 -8.48
C LEU A 69 -15.37 -1.41 -8.52
N PRO A 70 -14.87 -0.87 -7.39
CA PRO A 70 -14.46 0.53 -7.35
C PRO A 70 -13.30 0.77 -8.31
N LYS A 71 -13.25 1.99 -8.86
CA LYS A 71 -12.14 2.47 -9.69
C LYS A 71 -11.08 3.20 -8.87
N GLU A 72 -11.44 3.64 -7.68
CA GLU A 72 -10.59 4.36 -6.75
C GLU A 72 -10.78 3.76 -5.36
N ALA A 73 -9.66 3.50 -4.67
CA ALA A 73 -9.64 3.01 -3.31
C ALA A 73 -9.06 4.09 -2.38
N PRO A 74 -9.85 4.68 -1.46
CA PRO A 74 -9.33 5.69 -0.54
C PRO A 74 -8.33 5.06 0.43
N ILE A 75 -7.11 5.58 0.47
CA ILE A 75 -6.05 5.09 1.36
C ILE A 75 -5.93 5.98 2.61
N THR A 76 -6.06 7.30 2.43
CA THR A 76 -6.12 8.27 3.53
C THR A 76 -7.25 9.28 3.31
N ASN A 77 -7.35 10.29 4.17
CA ASN A 77 -8.27 11.40 3.97
C ASN A 77 -7.85 12.35 2.83
N PHE A 78 -6.64 12.25 2.30
CA PHE A 78 -6.13 13.10 1.22
C PHE A 78 -5.54 12.33 0.03
N ALA A 79 -5.42 11.00 0.11
CA ALA A 79 -4.84 10.17 -0.93
C ALA A 79 -5.75 8.98 -1.28
N GLU A 80 -5.83 8.67 -2.57
CA GLU A 80 -6.56 7.53 -3.13
C GLU A 80 -5.67 6.76 -4.11
N LEU A 81 -5.96 5.48 -4.27
CA LEU A 81 -5.28 4.58 -5.19
C LEU A 81 -6.21 4.33 -6.39
N ASN A 82 -5.73 4.61 -7.60
CA ASN A 82 -6.44 4.26 -8.82
C ASN A 82 -6.35 2.73 -9.03
N VAL A 83 -7.49 2.05 -8.91
CA VAL A 83 -7.63 0.59 -9.10
C VAL A 83 -8.42 0.27 -10.37
N THR A 84 -8.51 1.22 -11.30
CA THR A 84 -9.11 1.02 -12.62
C THR A 84 -8.31 0.01 -13.41
N PHE A 85 -9.00 -0.96 -14.03
CA PHE A 85 -8.36 -1.94 -14.89
C PHE A 85 -7.90 -1.29 -16.20
N VAL A 86 -6.68 -1.57 -16.63
CA VAL A 86 -6.04 -0.89 -17.77
C VAL A 86 -5.99 -1.73 -19.05
N ASP A 87 -6.12 -3.04 -18.95
CA ASP A 87 -6.14 -3.97 -20.08
C ASP A 87 -7.00 -5.20 -19.76
N ASP A 88 -7.46 -5.92 -20.78
CA ASP A 88 -8.23 -7.17 -20.66
C ASP A 88 -7.50 -8.23 -19.81
N PRO A 89 -8.23 -9.09 -19.08
CA PRO A 89 -7.58 -10.10 -18.23
C PRO A 89 -6.77 -11.08 -19.08
N GLU A 90 -5.51 -11.29 -18.70
CA GLU A 90 -4.64 -12.24 -19.40
C GLU A 90 -4.77 -13.62 -18.75
N LEU A 91 -5.14 -14.61 -19.55
CA LEU A 91 -5.29 -16.00 -19.11
C LEU A 91 -4.07 -16.80 -19.58
N SER A 92 -3.41 -17.47 -18.64
CA SER A 92 -2.39 -18.47 -18.92
C SER A 92 -2.88 -19.88 -18.57
N GLU A 93 -2.01 -20.88 -18.73
CA GLU A 93 -2.32 -22.26 -18.32
C GLU A 93 -2.55 -22.40 -16.80
N SER A 94 -2.08 -21.45 -15.99
CA SER A 94 -2.09 -21.55 -14.52
C SER A 94 -2.42 -20.25 -13.77
N SER A 95 -2.63 -19.14 -14.48
CA SER A 95 -2.92 -17.83 -13.88
C SER A 95 -4.01 -17.06 -14.65
N LEU A 96 -4.66 -16.18 -13.90
CA LEU A 96 -5.45 -15.07 -14.42
C LEU A 96 -4.77 -13.79 -13.91
N ASP A 97 -4.20 -13.03 -14.84
CA ASP A 97 -3.51 -11.79 -14.52
C ASP A 97 -4.43 -10.60 -14.81
N LEU A 98 -4.53 -9.70 -13.84
CA LEU A 98 -5.36 -8.48 -13.88
C LEU A 98 -4.46 -7.28 -13.66
N GLU A 99 -4.42 -6.37 -14.65
CA GLU A 99 -3.63 -5.14 -14.56
C GLU A 99 -4.52 -3.96 -14.17
N VAL A 100 -4.04 -3.17 -13.20
CA VAL A 100 -4.67 -1.93 -12.75
C VAL A 100 -3.67 -0.78 -12.82
N ASP A 101 -4.16 0.46 -12.92
CA ASP A 101 -3.33 1.67 -12.98
C ASP A 101 -2.37 1.78 -11.77
N GLY A 102 -2.90 1.59 -10.56
CA GLY A 102 -2.12 1.44 -9.34
C GLY A 102 -1.42 2.71 -8.83
N LEU A 103 -1.62 3.86 -9.46
CA LEU A 103 -1.01 5.12 -9.02
C LEU A 103 -1.85 5.83 -7.95
N PHE A 104 -1.17 6.53 -7.06
CA PHE A 104 -1.82 7.37 -6.06
C PHE A 104 -2.13 8.75 -6.63
N SER A 105 -3.32 9.27 -6.30
CA SER A 105 -3.74 10.66 -6.58
C SER A 105 -4.22 11.36 -5.30
N ALA A 106 -4.29 12.69 -5.36
CA ALA A 106 -4.93 13.48 -4.31
C ALA A 106 -6.45 13.30 -4.37
N LYS A 107 -7.07 13.07 -3.21
CA LYS A 107 -8.51 12.91 -3.10
C LYS A 107 -9.20 14.21 -3.54
N HIS A 108 -9.92 14.17 -4.68
CA HIS A 108 -10.64 15.28 -5.35
C HIS A 108 -9.91 16.03 -6.48
N GLU A 109 -8.69 15.67 -6.84
CA GLU A 109 -8.18 16.01 -8.18
C GLU A 109 -8.45 14.83 -9.09
N ALA A 110 -9.38 14.99 -10.03
CA ALA A 110 -9.51 14.07 -11.14
C ALA A 110 -8.20 14.13 -11.94
N ALA A 111 -7.24 13.27 -11.56
CA ALA A 111 -6.02 13.12 -12.32
C ALA A 111 -6.44 12.67 -13.72
N LEU A 112 -6.19 13.52 -14.71
CA LEU A 112 -6.08 13.06 -16.09
C LEU A 112 -4.96 12.02 -16.09
N SER A 113 -5.33 10.74 -16.01
CA SER A 113 -4.38 9.64 -16.17
C SER A 113 -3.84 9.77 -17.58
N ASN A 114 -2.66 10.39 -17.70
CA ASN A 114 -1.80 10.14 -18.83
C ASN A 114 -1.43 8.67 -18.69
N HIS A 115 -2.15 7.81 -19.42
CA HIS A 115 -1.87 6.40 -19.53
C HIS A 115 -0.41 6.23 -19.96
N TYR A 116 0.48 6.10 -18.99
CA TYR A 116 1.85 5.68 -19.22
C TYR A 116 1.79 4.18 -19.50
N HIS A 117 1.43 3.82 -20.74
CA HIS A 117 1.66 2.48 -21.26
C HIS A 117 3.16 2.29 -21.41
N ARG A 118 3.83 2.03 -20.30
CA ARG A 118 5.16 1.45 -20.30
C ARG A 118 4.95 -0.05 -20.30
N LEU A 119 5.38 -0.73 -21.35
CA LEU A 119 5.47 -2.19 -21.36
C LEU A 119 6.14 -2.66 -20.06
N LEU A 120 5.34 -3.23 -19.18
CA LEU A 120 5.80 -3.70 -17.87
C LEU A 120 6.61 -4.97 -18.12
N GLN A 121 7.89 -4.93 -17.76
CA GLN A 121 8.71 -6.14 -17.76
C GLN A 121 8.16 -7.09 -16.70
N ALA A 122 8.07 -8.37 -17.04
CA ALA A 122 7.53 -9.41 -16.16
C ALA A 122 8.18 -9.34 -14.77
N SER A 123 7.33 -9.23 -13.73
CA SER A 123 7.79 -9.33 -12.34
C SER A 123 8.37 -10.72 -12.08
N SER A 124 9.36 -10.83 -11.19
CA SER A 124 9.94 -12.14 -10.83
C SER A 124 8.88 -13.11 -10.32
N SER A 125 9.03 -14.39 -10.65
CA SER A 125 8.14 -15.45 -10.16
C SER A 125 8.18 -15.61 -8.64
N CYS A 126 7.02 -15.82 -8.02
CA CYS A 126 6.93 -16.37 -6.68
C CYS A 126 7.63 -17.74 -6.71
N LYS A 127 8.66 -17.93 -5.87
CA LYS A 127 9.44 -19.20 -5.87
C LYS A 127 8.61 -20.42 -5.48
N GLU A 128 7.40 -20.21 -4.96
CA GLU A 128 6.45 -21.24 -4.61
C GLU A 128 5.34 -21.24 -5.67
N ALA A 129 5.20 -22.36 -6.38
CA ALA A 129 4.10 -22.61 -7.30
C ALA A 129 2.72 -22.78 -6.59
N ASP A 130 2.65 -22.48 -5.29
CA ASP A 130 1.56 -22.92 -4.40
C ASP A 130 0.74 -21.77 -3.79
N LYS A 131 0.97 -20.50 -4.17
CA LYS A 131 0.24 -19.35 -3.60
C LYS A 131 -0.97 -18.95 -4.45
N MET A 132 -2.12 -18.73 -3.80
CA MET A 132 -3.39 -18.40 -4.47
C MET A 132 -3.40 -17.02 -5.14
N VAL A 133 -2.69 -16.03 -4.59
CA VAL A 133 -2.66 -14.67 -5.13
C VAL A 133 -1.24 -14.09 -5.17
N LYS A 134 -0.96 -13.36 -6.24
CA LYS A 134 0.27 -12.59 -6.45
C LYS A 134 -0.10 -11.14 -6.70
N ILE A 135 0.38 -10.23 -5.87
CA ILE A 135 0.22 -8.77 -6.05
C ILE A 135 1.59 -8.19 -6.39
N SER A 136 1.71 -7.63 -7.59
CA SER A 136 2.94 -6.98 -8.06
C SER A 136 2.77 -5.47 -8.09
N LEU A 137 3.63 -4.75 -7.39
CA LEU A 137 3.65 -3.29 -7.31
C LEU A 137 4.91 -2.77 -8.00
N GLN A 138 4.75 -1.97 -9.05
CA GLN A 138 5.87 -1.31 -9.70
C GLN A 138 6.36 -0.13 -8.85
N GLU A 139 7.64 0.22 -8.92
CA GLU A 139 8.23 1.29 -8.10
C GLU A 139 7.51 2.65 -8.19
N ASN A 140 6.82 2.93 -9.29
CA ASN A 140 6.02 4.12 -9.52
C ASN A 140 4.81 4.21 -8.59
N VAL A 141 4.30 3.08 -8.07
CA VAL A 141 3.26 3.08 -7.02
C VAL A 141 3.80 3.78 -5.78
N MET A 142 5.03 3.44 -5.36
CA MET A 142 5.67 4.09 -4.21
C MET A 142 6.05 5.54 -4.50
N LYS A 143 6.51 5.84 -5.73
CA LYS A 143 6.84 7.21 -6.13
C LYS A 143 5.62 8.13 -6.18
N SER A 144 4.50 7.67 -6.73
CA SER A 144 3.24 8.43 -6.75
C SER A 144 2.70 8.65 -5.34
N ALA A 145 2.71 7.62 -4.48
CA ALA A 145 2.35 7.77 -3.07
C ALA A 145 3.23 8.83 -2.37
N SER A 146 4.55 8.78 -2.59
CA SER A 146 5.50 9.74 -2.03
C SER A 146 5.25 11.17 -2.53
N SER A 147 4.88 11.35 -3.81
CA SER A 147 4.53 12.67 -4.36
C SER A 147 3.28 13.24 -3.70
N VAL A 148 2.20 12.46 -3.61
CA VAL A 148 0.93 12.90 -3.00
C VAL A 148 1.14 13.33 -1.54
N TYR A 149 1.92 12.58 -0.75
CA TYR A 149 2.21 12.96 0.64
C TYR A 149 3.07 14.23 0.75
N PHE A 150 3.99 14.44 -0.19
CA PHE A 150 4.79 15.65 -0.25
C PHE A 150 3.94 16.87 -0.61
N GLU A 151 3.16 16.79 -1.69
CA GLU A 151 2.27 17.85 -2.18
C GLU A 151 1.17 18.22 -1.16
N ALA A 152 0.67 17.23 -0.41
CA ALA A 152 -0.27 17.43 0.68
C ALA A 152 0.36 18.02 1.97
N ASN A 153 1.65 18.38 1.94
CA ASN A 153 2.43 18.90 3.07
C ASN A 153 2.36 17.99 4.31
N LYS A 154 2.39 16.66 4.11
CA LYS A 154 2.34 15.67 5.20
C LYS A 154 3.70 15.16 5.63
N MET A 155 4.77 15.56 4.94
CA MET A 155 6.15 15.18 5.25
C MET A 155 6.88 16.28 6.05
N HIS A 156 6.28 16.70 7.15
CA HIS A 156 6.80 17.73 8.05
C HIS A 156 6.61 17.30 9.51
N TRP A 157 7.58 17.63 10.36
CA TRP A 157 7.51 17.37 11.79
C TRP A 157 8.31 18.38 12.60
N ILE A 158 7.65 19.00 13.59
CA ILE A 158 8.30 19.77 14.64
C ILE A 158 8.68 18.82 15.78
N VAL A 159 9.98 18.59 15.96
CA VAL A 159 10.53 17.81 17.07
C VAL A 159 10.68 18.73 18.26
N ASP A 160 9.68 18.71 19.14
CA ASP A 160 9.57 19.46 20.39
C ASP A 160 9.80 18.59 21.64
N LYS A 161 9.91 17.26 21.44
CA LYS A 161 10.13 16.29 22.51
C LYS A 161 11.14 15.23 22.10
N VAL A 162 12.13 15.03 22.97
CA VAL A 162 13.20 14.04 22.83
C VAL A 162 13.48 13.36 24.17
N PRO A 163 14.13 12.17 24.20
CA PRO A 163 14.50 11.52 25.45
C PRO A 163 15.42 12.38 26.32
N ASP A 164 16.38 13.07 25.71
CA ASP A 164 17.26 14.03 26.37
C ASP A 164 16.90 15.46 25.96
N GLN A 165 16.08 16.12 26.78
CA GLN A 165 15.57 17.48 26.52
C GLN A 165 16.67 18.54 26.43
N SER A 166 17.89 18.26 26.91
CA SER A 166 19.01 19.19 26.73
C SER A 166 19.38 19.40 25.25
N LEU A 167 19.05 18.45 24.37
CA LEU A 167 19.21 18.58 22.91
C LEU A 167 18.28 19.64 22.31
N LEU A 168 17.19 19.97 23.01
CA LEU A 168 16.20 20.98 22.62
C LEU A 168 16.30 22.25 23.49
N ASN A 169 17.48 22.53 24.05
CA ASN A 169 17.74 23.79 24.75
C ASN A 169 19.08 24.39 24.30
N THR A 170 19.15 25.71 24.13
CA THR A 170 20.36 26.39 23.62
C THR A 170 21.58 26.16 24.52
N ALA A 171 21.39 25.87 25.80
CA ALA A 171 22.47 25.54 26.73
C ALA A 171 23.21 24.25 26.34
N GLY A 172 22.50 23.24 25.84
CA GLY A 172 23.10 21.99 25.35
C GLY A 172 24.01 22.19 24.13
N TRP A 173 23.81 23.30 23.42
CA TRP A 173 24.53 23.63 22.19
C TRP A 173 25.64 24.65 22.42
N ARG A 174 25.87 25.11 23.65
CA ARG A 174 26.84 26.17 23.98
C ARG A 174 28.25 25.94 23.43
N PHE A 175 28.70 24.68 23.35
CA PHE A 175 30.02 24.32 22.82
C PHE A 175 30.01 23.92 21.33
N ILE A 176 28.82 23.70 20.76
CA ILE A 176 28.61 23.31 19.37
C ILE A 176 28.36 24.55 18.50
N ILE A 177 27.45 25.41 18.95
CA ILE A 177 27.13 26.71 18.34
C ILE A 177 27.17 27.79 19.44
N PRO A 178 28.35 28.33 19.78
CA PRO A 178 28.47 29.31 20.86
C PRO A 178 27.65 30.58 20.65
N GLN A 179 27.44 31.01 19.40
CA GLN A 179 26.64 32.21 19.09
C GLN A 179 25.15 32.02 19.38
N LEU A 180 24.63 30.80 19.22
CA LEU A 180 23.26 30.45 19.57
C LEU A 180 22.99 30.74 21.05
N TYR A 181 23.86 30.24 21.91
CA TYR A 181 23.75 30.42 23.35
C TYR A 181 23.98 31.88 23.78
N LYS A 182 24.87 32.62 23.11
CA LYS A 182 25.11 34.03 23.43
C LYS A 182 23.90 34.91 23.14
N MET A 183 23.21 34.66 22.02
CA MET A 183 22.04 35.44 21.61
C MET A 183 20.77 35.01 22.38
N TYR A 184 20.63 33.72 22.65
CA TYR A 184 19.44 33.13 23.26
C TYR A 184 19.82 32.22 24.45
N PRO A 185 20.32 32.75 25.58
CA PRO A 185 20.81 31.93 26.67
C PRO A 185 19.69 31.14 27.37
N ASN A 186 19.87 29.82 27.50
CA ASN A 186 18.96 28.87 28.14
C ASN A 186 17.53 28.81 27.57
N HIS A 187 17.32 29.27 26.33
CA HIS A 187 16.02 29.19 25.67
C HIS A 187 15.75 27.77 25.19
N ASP A 188 14.48 27.38 25.22
CA ASP A 188 14.03 26.14 24.59
C ASP A 188 14.08 26.27 23.07
N MET A 189 14.15 25.12 22.41
CA MET A 189 14.24 25.02 20.97
C MET A 189 13.37 23.89 20.46
N ASN A 190 13.00 23.96 19.19
CA ASN A 190 12.50 22.80 18.48
C ASN A 190 13.29 22.64 17.17
N LEU A 191 13.21 21.44 16.60
CA LEU A 191 13.74 21.18 15.27
C LEU A 191 12.58 20.98 14.30
N ASN A 192 12.44 21.89 13.36
CA ASN A 192 11.44 21.81 12.31
C ASN A 192 12.02 21.08 11.11
N LEU A 193 11.59 19.83 10.93
CA LEU A 193 11.99 18.94 9.85
C LEU A 193 10.95 19.02 8.74
N SER A 194 11.37 19.42 7.54
CA SER A 194 10.49 19.50 6.37
C SER A 194 11.17 18.88 5.16
N VAL A 195 10.53 17.89 4.52
CA VAL A 195 11.04 17.35 3.25
C VAL A 195 11.03 18.46 2.21
N SER A 196 12.14 18.65 1.48
CA SER A 196 12.32 19.82 0.58
C SER A 196 12.00 19.52 -0.88
N SER A 197 11.93 18.26 -1.27
CA SER A 197 11.41 17.80 -2.56
C SER A 197 10.96 16.32 -2.47
N PRO A 198 10.16 15.79 -3.42
CA PRO A 198 9.71 14.42 -3.37
C PRO A 198 10.86 13.42 -3.19
N PRO A 199 10.79 12.51 -2.19
CA PRO A 199 11.78 11.47 -2.01
C PRO A 199 12.00 10.63 -3.26
N ILE A 200 13.27 10.32 -3.55
CA ILE A 200 13.64 9.46 -4.67
C ILE A 200 13.68 8.02 -4.16
N LEU A 201 12.81 7.17 -4.71
CA LEU A 201 12.65 5.77 -4.33
C LEU A 201 13.03 4.86 -5.50
N ASN A 202 13.84 3.83 -5.21
CA ASN A 202 14.26 2.82 -6.18
C ASN A 202 14.12 1.43 -5.54
N VAL A 203 13.39 0.54 -6.21
CA VAL A 203 13.23 -0.84 -5.72
C VAL A 203 14.39 -1.68 -6.26
N GLU A 204 15.22 -2.19 -5.34
CA GLU A 204 16.32 -3.08 -5.63
C GLU A 204 16.03 -4.48 -5.09
N LYS A 205 16.93 -5.43 -5.36
CA LYS A 205 16.84 -6.77 -4.81
C LYS A 205 16.80 -6.71 -3.27
N GLN A 206 15.76 -7.28 -2.68
CA GLN A 206 15.50 -7.38 -1.23
C GLN A 206 15.24 -6.07 -0.45
N GLN A 207 15.38 -4.89 -1.07
CA GLN A 207 15.22 -3.62 -0.36
C GLN A 207 14.78 -2.49 -1.29
N ILE A 208 14.25 -1.42 -0.71
CA ILE A 208 13.98 -0.17 -1.40
C ILE A 208 15.03 0.83 -0.96
N LYS A 209 15.76 1.44 -1.89
CA LYS A 209 16.63 2.58 -1.59
C LYS A 209 15.82 3.86 -1.63
N ALA A 210 16.01 4.70 -0.62
CA ALA A 210 15.39 6.01 -0.52
C ALA A 210 16.47 7.10 -0.36
N LYS A 211 16.34 8.16 -1.14
CA LYS A 211 17.03 9.44 -0.91
C LYS A 211 15.99 10.49 -0.53
N ILE A 212 16.12 11.02 0.68
CA ILE A 212 15.15 11.93 1.28
C ILE A 212 15.85 13.29 1.47
N PRO A 213 15.57 14.27 0.61
CA PRO A 213 16.02 15.64 0.82
C PRO A 213 15.13 16.32 1.87
N LEU A 214 15.77 16.87 2.90
CA LEU A 214 15.13 17.38 4.11
C LEU A 214 15.80 18.70 4.50
N ASP A 215 15.02 19.72 4.81
CA ASP A 215 15.51 20.90 5.50
C ASP A 215 15.21 20.76 6.99
N VAL A 216 16.22 21.04 7.82
CA VAL A 216 16.11 21.08 9.28
C VAL A 216 16.32 22.51 9.73
N VAL A 217 15.26 23.15 10.22
CA VAL A 217 15.32 24.49 10.78
C VAL A 217 15.44 24.37 12.29
N ILE A 218 16.42 25.08 12.87
CA ILE A 218 16.55 25.24 14.31
C ILE A 218 15.73 26.46 14.68
N ASP A 219 14.70 26.24 15.50
CA ASP A 219 13.81 27.28 15.99
C ASP A 219 14.07 27.49 17.48
N VAL A 220 14.28 28.74 17.89
CA VAL A 220 14.33 29.14 19.31
C VAL A 220 12.93 29.55 19.74
N LEU A 221 12.52 29.09 20.92
CA LEU A 221 11.24 29.41 21.53
C LEU A 221 11.43 30.56 22.52
N ASP A 222 10.92 31.75 22.19
CA ASP A 222 10.97 32.94 23.05
C ASP A 222 9.55 33.40 23.39
N VAL A 223 9.07 33.02 24.58
CA VAL A 223 7.74 33.29 25.17
C VAL A 223 6.54 33.07 24.24
N GLU A 224 6.31 33.96 23.26
CA GLU A 224 5.21 33.89 22.28
C GLU A 224 5.69 33.82 20.82
N GLU A 225 6.99 33.85 20.56
CA GLU A 225 7.58 33.83 19.22
C GLU A 225 8.42 32.57 18.98
N VAL A 226 8.26 31.99 17.79
CA VAL A 226 9.12 30.92 17.27
C VAL A 226 10.10 31.58 16.30
N ILE A 227 11.37 31.67 16.71
CA ILE A 227 12.40 32.40 15.98
C ILE A 227 13.29 31.41 15.21
N PRO A 228 13.17 31.32 13.88
CA PRO A 228 14.05 30.46 13.07
C PRO A 228 15.44 31.09 12.98
N VAL A 229 16.45 30.39 13.50
CA VAL A 229 17.83 30.90 13.66
C VAL A 229 18.84 30.32 12.68
N ALA A 230 18.62 29.09 12.20
CA ALA A 230 19.44 28.49 11.14
C ALA A 230 18.67 27.42 10.38
N CYS A 231 19.04 27.19 9.11
CA CYS A 231 18.52 26.09 8.30
C CYS A 231 19.66 25.25 7.73
N ILE A 232 19.55 23.94 7.94
CA ILE A 232 20.51 22.94 7.51
C ILE A 232 19.84 22.12 6.42
N SER A 233 20.40 22.14 5.23
CA SER A 233 19.98 21.24 4.16
C SER A 233 20.59 19.86 4.42
N THR A 234 19.75 18.84 4.43
CA THR A 234 20.09 17.46 4.79
C THR A 234 19.65 16.52 3.69
N VAL A 235 20.50 15.59 3.29
CA VAL A 235 20.14 14.49 2.40
C VAL A 235 20.35 13.18 3.15
N ILE A 236 19.25 12.47 3.39
CA ILE A 236 19.25 11.16 4.06
C ILE A 236 19.24 10.08 2.98
N SER A 237 20.22 9.17 3.03
CA SER A 237 20.18 7.92 2.29
C SER A 237 19.73 6.80 3.23
N ALA A 238 18.69 6.07 2.84
CA ALA A 238 18.11 5.00 3.65
C ALA A 238 17.80 3.75 2.82
N SER A 239 17.75 2.61 3.49
CA SER A 239 17.23 1.35 2.97
C SER A 239 15.92 1.04 3.69
N VAL A 240 14.89 0.67 2.95
CA VAL A 240 13.59 0.26 3.48
C VAL A 240 13.38 -1.21 3.16
N SER A 241 13.11 -1.99 4.20
CA SER A 241 12.70 -3.39 4.10
C SER A 241 11.18 -3.44 4.22
N PRO A 242 10.44 -3.76 3.14
CA PRO A 242 9.01 -3.94 3.23
C PRO A 242 8.69 -5.29 3.88
N GLY A 243 7.54 -5.37 4.55
CA GLY A 243 7.09 -6.55 5.27
C GLY A 243 5.57 -6.71 5.16
N ILE A 244 5.07 -7.91 5.41
CA ILE A 244 3.63 -8.15 5.59
C ILE A 244 3.40 -8.63 7.02
N SER A 245 2.45 -8.01 7.72
CA SER A 245 2.02 -8.42 9.05
C SER A 245 0.49 -8.56 9.05
N GLY A 246 0.00 -9.80 9.05
CA GLY A 246 -1.41 -10.07 8.79
C GLY A 246 -1.80 -9.58 7.40
N ASN A 247 -2.78 -8.68 7.31
CA ASN A 247 -3.24 -8.09 6.06
C ASN A 247 -2.67 -6.67 5.81
N ALA A 248 -1.58 -6.30 6.50
CA ALA A 248 -0.99 -4.97 6.41
C ALA A 248 0.38 -4.99 5.71
N LEU A 249 0.56 -4.08 4.75
CA LEU A 249 1.86 -3.74 4.19
C LEU A 249 2.61 -2.85 5.18
N THR A 250 3.67 -3.39 5.75
CA THR A 250 4.53 -2.74 6.75
C THR A 250 5.88 -2.40 6.15
N GLY A 251 6.65 -1.58 6.86
CA GLY A 251 8.02 -1.27 6.47
C GLY A 251 8.92 -1.05 7.66
N TYR A 252 10.21 -1.25 7.43
CA TYR A 252 11.27 -0.91 8.37
C TYR A 252 12.36 -0.15 7.64
N VAL A 253 12.71 1.02 8.15
CA VAL A 253 13.74 1.90 7.59
C VAL A 253 15.03 1.73 8.38
N LYS A 254 16.12 1.59 7.63
CA LYS A 254 17.49 1.69 8.12
C LYS A 254 18.14 2.91 7.49
N LEU A 255 18.68 3.78 8.34
CA LEU A 255 19.44 4.93 7.90
C LEU A 255 20.87 4.49 7.52
N ASN A 256 21.28 4.82 6.29
CA ASN A 256 22.58 4.44 5.74
C ASN A 256 23.59 5.58 5.90
N ASP A 257 23.28 6.73 5.30
CA ASP A 257 24.15 7.91 5.28
C ASP A 257 23.35 9.20 5.47
N ILE A 258 24.00 10.22 6.04
CA ILE A 258 23.43 11.55 6.18
C ILE A 258 24.48 12.58 5.78
N THR A 259 24.15 13.37 4.76
CA THR A 259 24.95 14.53 4.35
C THR A 259 24.24 15.81 4.77
N MET A 260 24.97 16.76 5.35
CA MET A 260 24.43 18.04 5.83
C MET A 260 25.25 19.21 5.29
N SER A 261 24.58 20.29 4.90
CA SER A 261 25.19 21.56 4.53
C SER A 261 24.39 22.74 5.09
N LEU A 262 25.06 23.84 5.40
CA LEU A 262 24.40 25.05 5.86
C LEU A 262 23.67 25.72 4.69
N LYS A 263 22.36 25.94 4.83
CA LYS A 263 21.57 26.69 3.85
C LYS A 263 21.59 28.19 4.16
N TRP A 264 21.31 28.54 5.41
CA TRP A 264 21.43 29.90 5.93
C TRP A 264 21.54 29.89 7.47
N SER A 265 22.05 30.97 8.06
CA SER A 265 22.15 31.16 9.51
C SER A 265 22.06 32.64 9.88
N LYS A 266 21.27 32.96 10.91
CA LYS A 266 21.20 34.28 11.55
C LYS A 266 22.15 34.40 12.76
N ILE A 267 22.78 33.30 13.16
CA ILE A 267 23.68 33.17 14.30
C ILE A 267 25.14 33.03 13.85
N GLY A 268 25.44 33.44 12.62
CA GLY A 268 26.77 33.36 12.00
C GLY A 268 27.12 31.97 11.46
N ASP A 269 28.39 31.79 11.12
CA ASP A 269 28.87 30.53 10.55
C ASP A 269 28.78 29.38 11.55
N LEU A 270 28.38 28.21 11.05
CA LEU A 270 28.25 27.00 11.86
C LEU A 270 29.38 26.01 11.53
N HIS A 271 29.99 25.45 12.58
CA HIS A 271 30.92 24.34 12.42
C HIS A 271 30.15 23.05 12.08
N MET A 272 29.90 22.83 10.79
CA MET A 272 29.00 21.77 10.32
C MET A 272 29.37 20.36 10.79
N ASN A 273 30.65 20.05 11.02
CA ASN A 273 31.05 18.74 11.55
C ASN A 273 30.47 18.48 12.96
N LEU A 274 30.42 19.52 13.82
CA LEU A 274 29.86 19.40 15.17
C LEU A 274 28.33 19.33 15.12
N VAL A 275 27.71 20.14 14.27
CA VAL A 275 26.25 20.13 14.05
C VAL A 275 25.81 18.76 13.51
N GLN A 276 26.55 18.21 12.55
CA GLN A 276 26.26 16.90 11.95
C GLN A 276 26.32 15.77 12.97
N MET A 277 27.29 15.77 13.88
CA MET A 277 27.37 14.79 14.97
C MET A 277 26.10 14.79 15.84
N LEU A 278 25.68 15.99 16.28
CA LEU A 278 24.52 16.14 17.16
C LEU A 278 23.22 15.82 16.42
N MET A 279 22.99 16.41 15.24
CA MET A 279 21.80 16.17 14.43
C MET A 279 21.68 14.72 13.98
N SER A 280 22.78 14.06 13.64
CA SER A 280 22.76 12.63 13.30
C SER A 280 22.33 11.77 14.49
N THR A 281 22.70 12.18 15.72
CA THR A 281 22.25 11.50 16.94
C THR A 281 20.74 11.66 17.12
N THR A 282 20.20 12.88 16.97
CA THR A 282 18.76 13.13 17.04
C THR A 282 17.99 12.35 15.98
N LEU A 283 18.48 12.34 14.73
CA LEU A 283 17.86 11.58 13.64
C LEU A 283 17.83 10.08 13.93
N ARG A 284 18.91 9.52 14.49
CA ARG A 284 19.00 8.08 14.80
C ARG A 284 18.22 7.65 16.05
N THR A 285 18.12 8.51 17.07
CA THR A 285 17.55 8.15 18.37
C THR A 285 16.11 8.58 18.56
N VAL A 286 15.64 9.57 17.80
CA VAL A 286 14.28 10.12 17.92
C VAL A 286 13.51 9.92 16.63
N VAL A 287 14.06 10.41 15.51
CA VAL A 287 13.31 10.48 14.26
C VAL A 287 13.12 9.08 13.65
N LEU A 288 14.20 8.33 13.52
CA LEU A 288 14.18 6.99 12.93
C LEU A 288 13.27 6.01 13.71
N PRO A 289 13.33 5.93 15.06
CA PRO A 289 12.40 5.08 15.81
C PRO A 289 10.93 5.48 15.64
N TYR A 290 10.63 6.78 15.60
CA TYR A 290 9.27 7.26 15.37
C TYR A 290 8.75 6.88 13.97
N VAL A 291 9.58 7.06 12.94
CA VAL A 291 9.24 6.66 11.57
C VAL A 291 9.03 5.14 11.49
N ASN A 292 9.91 4.34 12.09
CA ASN A 292 9.77 2.89 12.12
C ASN A 292 8.52 2.43 12.88
N LEU A 293 8.13 3.11 13.97
CA LEU A 293 6.88 2.84 14.68
C LEU A 293 5.65 3.12 13.81
N LYS A 294 5.69 4.14 12.94
CA LYS A 294 4.59 4.43 12.00
C LYS A 294 4.55 3.41 10.88
N LEU A 295 5.68 3.05 10.30
CA LEU A 295 5.77 2.08 9.22
C LEU A 295 5.48 0.64 9.67
N SER A 296 5.76 0.30 10.93
CA SER A 296 5.43 -1.02 11.48
C SER A 296 3.93 -1.23 11.67
N LYS A 297 3.15 -0.15 11.86
CA LYS A 297 1.68 -0.23 11.82
C LYS A 297 1.18 -0.57 10.41
N GLY A 298 1.91 -0.08 9.41
CA GLY A 298 1.66 -0.35 8.01
C GLY A 298 0.35 0.22 7.47
N PHE A 299 0.06 -0.14 6.22
CA PHE A 299 -1.17 0.17 5.52
C PHE A 299 -1.97 -1.11 5.31
N GLN A 300 -3.26 -1.09 5.64
CA GLN A 300 -4.12 -2.25 5.44
C GLN A 300 -4.35 -2.45 3.94
N ILE A 301 -4.04 -3.64 3.45
CA ILE A 301 -4.41 -4.06 2.10
C ILE A 301 -5.93 -4.30 2.12
N PRO A 302 -6.71 -3.75 1.17
CA PRO A 302 -8.16 -3.96 1.15
C PRO A 302 -8.53 -5.46 1.11
N VAL A 303 -9.44 -5.86 1.99
CA VAL A 303 -10.02 -7.20 2.03
C VAL A 303 -10.99 -7.33 0.84
N PHE A 304 -10.90 -8.44 0.09
CA PHE A 304 -11.79 -8.68 -1.04
C PHE A 304 -12.90 -9.66 -0.64
N HIS A 305 -14.15 -9.19 -0.61
CA HIS A 305 -15.34 -9.99 -0.29
C HIS A 305 -15.21 -10.88 0.97
N GLY A 306 -14.56 -10.38 2.01
CA GLY A 306 -14.36 -11.09 3.27
C GLY A 306 -13.13 -12.01 3.32
N TYR A 307 -12.27 -11.98 2.30
CA TYR A 307 -11.01 -12.72 2.27
C TYR A 307 -9.81 -11.78 2.35
N GLY A 308 -8.86 -12.14 3.20
CA GLY A 308 -7.59 -11.44 3.38
C GLY A 308 -6.41 -12.35 3.08
N LEU A 309 -5.22 -11.76 3.08
CA LEU A 309 -3.96 -12.47 2.86
C LEU A 309 -3.65 -13.42 4.03
N GLN A 310 -3.19 -14.62 3.70
CA GLN A 310 -2.70 -15.65 4.63
C GLN A 310 -1.34 -16.15 4.17
N ASP A 311 -0.41 -16.33 5.12
CA ASP A 311 0.95 -16.85 4.87
C ASP A 311 1.66 -16.09 3.73
N ALA A 312 1.51 -14.77 3.79
CA ALA A 312 2.01 -13.84 2.79
C ALA A 312 3.51 -13.61 2.92
N HIS A 313 4.20 -13.61 1.79
CA HIS A 313 5.61 -13.30 1.67
C HIS A 313 5.82 -12.14 0.69
N ILE A 314 6.78 -11.28 1.00
CA ILE A 314 7.12 -10.12 0.20
C ILE A 314 8.55 -10.21 -0.33
N LEU A 315 8.72 -9.84 -1.59
CA LEU A 315 9.97 -9.88 -2.32
C LEU A 315 10.17 -8.56 -3.06
N CYS A 316 11.41 -8.09 -3.12
CA CYS A 316 11.79 -6.95 -3.96
C CYS A 316 12.75 -7.42 -5.04
N THR A 317 12.48 -7.02 -6.28
CA THR A 317 13.21 -7.43 -7.49
C THR A 317 13.11 -6.33 -8.54
N ASP A 318 14.25 -5.76 -8.95
CA ASP A 318 14.41 -4.92 -10.15
C ASP A 318 13.19 -4.04 -10.50
N SER A 319 12.90 -3.01 -9.69
CA SER A 319 11.73 -2.09 -9.85
C SER A 319 10.37 -2.62 -9.39
N TRP A 320 10.29 -3.82 -8.83
CA TRP A 320 9.05 -4.46 -8.40
C TRP A 320 9.07 -4.91 -6.94
N ILE A 321 7.95 -4.71 -6.26
CA ILE A 321 7.62 -5.33 -4.97
C ILE A 321 6.54 -6.37 -5.25
N VAL A 322 6.79 -7.63 -4.91
CA VAL A 322 5.88 -8.75 -5.17
C VAL A 322 5.43 -9.33 -3.84
N ILE A 323 4.11 -9.47 -3.66
CA ILE A 323 3.50 -10.13 -2.51
C ILE A 323 2.87 -11.43 -3.01
N CYS A 324 3.31 -12.56 -2.47
CA CYS A 324 2.79 -13.89 -2.77
C CYS A 324 2.04 -14.39 -1.53
N SER A 325 0.80 -14.84 -1.67
CA SER A 325 -0.03 -15.17 -0.51
C SER A 325 -1.11 -16.20 -0.84
N ASP A 326 -1.54 -16.94 0.16
CA ASP A 326 -2.84 -17.61 0.14
C ASP A 326 -3.94 -16.64 0.56
N VAL A 327 -5.20 -17.02 0.38
CA VAL A 327 -6.34 -16.23 0.85
C VAL A 327 -7.16 -17.02 1.85
N ALA A 328 -7.58 -16.35 2.93
CA ALA A 328 -8.40 -16.94 3.97
C ALA A 328 -9.55 -16.02 4.35
N PRO A 329 -10.70 -16.57 4.78
CA PRO A 329 -11.77 -15.77 5.36
C PRO A 329 -11.23 -14.95 6.53
N VAL A 330 -11.45 -13.64 6.50
CA VAL A 330 -11.13 -12.76 7.62
C VAL A 330 -12.06 -13.13 8.77
N LYS A 331 -11.49 -13.58 9.89
CA LYS A 331 -12.27 -13.82 11.10
C LYS A 331 -12.94 -12.50 11.50
N GLN A 332 -14.25 -12.39 11.29
CA GLN A 332 -15.05 -11.35 11.92
C GLN A 332 -14.99 -11.64 13.42
N PHE A 333 -14.11 -10.95 14.13
CA PHE A 333 -14.29 -10.81 15.56
C PHE A 333 -15.57 -9.99 15.71
N ASN A 334 -16.69 -10.68 15.94
CA ASN A 334 -17.87 -10.08 16.53
C ASN A 334 -17.40 -9.47 17.85
N LEU A 335 -17.14 -8.16 17.85
CA LEU A 335 -17.05 -7.38 19.07
C LEU A 335 -18.47 -7.38 19.65
N ILE A 336 -18.70 -8.31 20.58
CA ILE A 336 -19.79 -8.24 21.55
C ILE A 336 -19.49 -7.09 22.50
#